data_AF-A0A258Z2B3-F1
#
_entry.id   AF-A0A258Z2B3-F1
#
_cell.length_a   1.000
_cell.length_b   1.000
_cell.length_c   1.000
_cell.angle_alpha   90.00
_cell.angle_beta   90.00
_cell.angle_gamma   90.00
#
_symmetry.space_group_name_H-M   'P 1'
#
loop_
_entity.id
_entity.type
_entity.pdbx_description
1 polymer ?
#
loop_
_entity_poly.entity_id
_entity_poly.type
_entity_poly.pdbx_seq_one_letter_code
_entity_poly.pdbx_strand_id
1 'polypeptide(L)'
;MIEIRKGQAPALLTRAEFSARFRASFHDPAYRAEDASITRLEEIAWQAHNEGRKSPFSQKAGPEYADPDFELSSEWVATRQRIDAAQLRMADPASPSRVLLVCGSARNDGTCPGEMSKTFRLLEIARETLEQADIQTDVLDLSLLSSEYGRKIHPCKGCVSTAMPLCNWPCSCYPNHALGQTHDWMAEIYERWTAAHAVIIVSPVYWYQSPSPLKLMIDRLVCADGGNPDPTATAGKNPGKAKALEMAGWDYPKHLAGRVYGLIVHGDVAGVEGSRRSLSDWLDWMGFIDAGAQARLDRYIGYFEPYASSHDSLDRDQAMQEEARNVARAVAQSVVELRAGRLQAVQPKLSRPRPK
;
A
#
# COMPACT_ATOMS: atom_id res chain seq x y z
N MET A 1 -6.62 32.84 12.42
CA MET A 1 -5.23 32.34 12.38
C MET A 1 -5.27 30.85 12.67
N ILE A 2 -4.64 30.01 11.85
CA ILE A 2 -4.65 28.55 12.05
C ILE A 2 -3.60 28.18 13.10
N GLU A 3 -4.03 27.63 14.23
CA GLU A 3 -3.12 27.19 15.29
C GLU A 3 -2.60 25.76 15.03
N ILE A 4 -1.28 25.56 15.19
CA ILE A 4 -0.62 24.26 15.06
C ILE A 4 -0.20 23.76 16.45
N ARG A 5 -0.80 22.65 16.89
CA ARG A 5 -0.49 22.01 18.17
C ARG A 5 0.87 21.29 18.09
N LYS A 6 1.71 21.47 19.10
CA LYS A 6 3.06 20.88 19.23
C LYS A 6 3.26 20.35 20.66
N GLY A 7 4.26 19.48 20.88
CA GLY A 7 4.67 19.02 22.21
C GLY A 7 4.73 17.50 22.43
N GLN A 8 4.34 16.69 21.44
CA GLN A 8 4.36 15.23 21.56
C GLN A 8 5.74 14.60 21.28
N ALA A 9 6.52 15.20 20.37
CA ALA A 9 7.82 14.65 19.99
C ALA A 9 8.85 14.85 21.10
N PRO A 10 9.61 13.81 21.50
CA PRO A 10 10.70 13.96 22.45
C PRO A 10 11.87 14.75 21.84
N ALA A 11 12.89 15.04 22.66
CA ALA A 11 14.15 15.56 22.18
C ALA A 11 14.82 14.61 21.17
N LEU A 12 15.71 15.15 20.34
CA LEU A 12 16.54 14.35 19.44
C LEU A 12 17.42 13.38 20.25
N LEU A 13 17.78 12.25 19.62
CA LEU A 13 18.66 11.26 20.25
C LEU A 13 19.99 11.91 20.63
N THR A 14 20.54 11.48 21.76
CA THR A 14 21.94 11.75 22.08
C THR A 14 22.85 10.94 21.15
N ARG A 15 24.12 11.38 21.04
CA ARG A 15 25.15 10.67 20.24
C ARG A 15 25.30 9.20 20.65
N ALA A 16 25.19 8.90 21.95
CA ALA A 16 25.32 7.55 22.50
C ALA A 16 24.10 6.67 22.16
N GLU A 17 22.88 7.21 22.26
CA GLU A 17 21.66 6.46 21.88
C GLU A 17 21.63 6.16 20.38
N PHE A 18 22.04 7.11 19.55
CA PHE A 18 22.19 6.89 18.11
C PHE A 18 23.22 5.79 17.82
N SER A 19 24.39 5.85 18.47
CA SER A 19 25.45 4.84 18.35
C SER A 19 24.92 3.44 18.63
N ALA A 20 24.21 3.27 19.75
CA ALA A 20 23.67 1.97 20.14
C ALA A 20 22.71 1.41 19.08
N ARG A 21 21.83 2.26 18.50
CA ARG A 21 20.88 1.85 17.46
C ARG A 21 21.55 1.55 16.13
N PHE A 22 22.52 2.37 15.70
CA PHE A 22 23.25 2.17 14.45
C PHE A 22 24.06 0.87 14.48
N ARG A 23 24.79 0.63 15.59
CA ARG A 23 25.66 -0.53 15.73
C ARG A 23 24.91 -1.86 15.92
N ALA A 24 23.63 -1.83 16.25
CA ALA A 24 22.81 -3.03 16.41
C ALA A 24 22.78 -3.92 15.16
N SER A 25 22.91 -3.33 13.96
CA SER A 25 22.99 -4.08 12.69
C SER A 25 24.33 -4.77 12.45
N PHE A 26 25.37 -4.47 13.25
CA PHE A 26 26.74 -4.93 13.06
C PHE A 26 27.25 -5.76 14.25
N HIS A 27 26.35 -6.43 14.96
CA HIS A 27 26.70 -7.19 16.18
C HIS A 27 27.51 -8.46 15.90
N ASP A 28 27.36 -9.07 14.73
CA ASP A 28 28.03 -10.32 14.37
C ASP A 28 29.57 -10.22 14.52
N PRO A 29 30.26 -11.25 15.07
CA PRO A 29 31.71 -11.26 15.19
C PRO A 29 32.47 -11.02 13.89
N ALA A 30 31.89 -11.35 12.73
CA ALA A 30 32.48 -11.08 11.42
C ALA A 30 32.74 -9.58 11.19
N TYR A 31 31.99 -8.69 11.84
CA TYR A 31 32.17 -7.23 11.72
C TYR A 31 33.30 -6.66 12.57
N ARG A 32 33.89 -7.43 13.51
CA ARG A 32 34.88 -6.89 14.46
C ARG A 32 36.15 -6.40 13.76
N ALA A 33 36.55 -7.05 12.67
CA ALA A 33 37.67 -6.59 11.84
C ALA A 33 37.41 -5.21 11.20
N GLU A 34 36.15 -4.80 11.08
CA GLU A 34 35.71 -3.55 10.45
C GLU A 34 35.27 -2.48 11.47
N ASP A 35 35.61 -2.62 12.75
CA ASP A 35 35.19 -1.66 13.78
C ASP A 35 35.62 -0.22 13.49
N ALA A 36 36.81 -0.03 12.92
CA ALA A 36 37.27 1.28 12.48
C ALA A 36 36.40 1.85 11.35
N SER A 37 36.00 1.00 10.39
CA SER A 37 35.13 1.38 9.27
C SER A 37 33.72 1.71 9.75
N ILE A 38 33.15 0.89 10.64
CA ILE A 38 31.84 1.12 11.26
C ILE A 38 31.84 2.45 12.00
N THR A 39 32.90 2.76 12.75
CA THR A 39 33.03 4.04 13.46
C THR A 39 33.01 5.24 12.53
N ARG A 40 33.69 5.16 11.37
CA ARG A 40 33.66 6.23 10.36
C ARG A 40 32.28 6.39 9.75
N LEU A 41 31.62 5.28 9.37
CA LEU A 41 30.29 5.32 8.76
C LEU A 41 29.22 5.83 9.74
N GLU A 42 29.32 5.44 11.00
CA GLU A 42 28.43 5.90 12.06
C GLU A 42 28.51 7.41 12.25
N GLU A 43 29.70 8.00 12.21
CA GLU A 43 29.86 9.45 12.35
C GLU A 43 29.20 10.22 11.19
N ILE A 44 29.32 9.71 9.96
CA ILE A 44 28.65 10.28 8.79
C ILE A 44 27.12 10.15 8.93
N ALA A 45 26.64 8.98 9.39
CA ALA A 45 25.22 8.74 9.60
C ALA A 45 24.65 9.63 10.72
N TRP A 46 25.43 9.87 11.78
CA TRP A 46 25.08 10.77 12.87
C TRP A 46 24.92 12.22 12.37
N GLN A 47 25.86 12.71 11.57
CA GLN A 47 25.77 14.04 10.97
C GLN A 47 24.51 14.16 10.08
N ALA A 48 24.24 13.15 9.25
CA ALA A 48 23.03 13.11 8.42
C ALA A 48 21.74 13.15 9.24
N HIS A 49 21.71 12.42 10.36
CA HIS A 49 20.60 12.41 11.30
C HIS A 49 20.39 13.78 11.95
N ASN A 50 21.46 14.38 12.48
CA ASN A 50 21.42 15.65 13.19
C ASN A 50 21.02 16.83 12.27
N GLU A 51 21.48 16.83 11.02
CA GLU A 51 21.08 17.80 10.02
C GLU A 51 19.68 17.53 9.44
N GLY A 52 19.06 16.40 9.76
CA GLY A 52 17.74 16.04 9.26
C GLY A 52 17.69 15.82 7.74
N ARG A 53 18.78 15.32 7.14
CA ARG A 53 18.92 15.07 5.68
C ARG A 53 17.99 13.94 5.22
N LYS A 54 16.69 14.23 5.13
CA LYS A 54 15.65 13.27 4.75
C LYS A 54 15.81 12.79 3.31
N SER A 55 16.08 13.71 2.39
CA SER A 55 16.18 13.46 0.95
C SER A 55 17.54 14.00 0.49
N PRO A 56 18.55 13.12 0.31
CA PRO A 56 19.92 13.54 0.05
C PRO A 56 20.10 14.16 -1.34
N PHE A 57 19.22 13.83 -2.29
CA PHE A 57 19.21 14.38 -3.63
C PHE A 57 17.88 15.07 -3.89
N SER A 58 17.96 16.28 -4.47
CA SER A 58 16.81 17.06 -4.88
C SER A 58 17.02 17.63 -6.27
N GLN A 59 15.91 18.03 -6.87
CA GLN A 59 15.87 18.81 -8.10
C GLN A 59 14.71 19.80 -8.05
N LYS A 60 14.82 20.88 -8.82
CA LYS A 60 13.74 21.85 -9.00
C LYS A 60 12.47 21.15 -9.50
N ALA A 61 11.33 21.56 -8.95
CA ALA A 61 10.04 20.97 -9.24
C ALA A 61 9.66 21.08 -10.72
N GLY A 62 9.82 22.27 -11.32
CA GLY A 62 9.42 22.53 -12.70
C GLY A 62 8.10 23.31 -12.83
N PRO A 63 7.80 23.82 -14.04
CA PRO A 63 6.72 24.78 -14.28
C PRO A 63 5.30 24.23 -14.04
N GLU A 64 5.12 22.91 -13.95
CA GLU A 64 3.84 22.25 -13.67
C GLU A 64 3.43 22.27 -12.19
N TYR A 65 4.34 22.69 -11.30
CA TYR A 65 4.11 22.77 -9.85
C TYR A 65 3.83 24.22 -9.41
N ALA A 66 3.11 24.39 -8.30
CA ALA A 66 2.76 25.70 -7.75
C ALA A 66 3.98 26.57 -7.39
N ASP A 67 5.10 25.95 -7.00
CA ASP A 67 6.40 26.61 -6.83
C ASP A 67 7.46 25.86 -7.67
N PRO A 68 7.76 26.34 -8.89
CA PRO A 68 8.68 25.69 -9.82
C PRO A 68 10.12 25.56 -9.32
N ASP A 69 10.54 26.46 -8.44
CA ASP A 69 11.90 26.50 -7.90
C ASP A 69 12.03 25.68 -6.61
N PHE A 70 10.95 25.09 -6.10
CA PHE A 70 10.98 24.25 -4.91
C PHE A 70 11.83 22.99 -5.16
N GLU A 71 12.74 22.69 -4.24
CA GLU A 71 13.59 21.49 -4.29
C GLU A 71 12.79 20.25 -3.85
N LEU A 72 12.42 19.41 -4.83
CA LEU A 72 11.75 18.13 -4.61
C LEU A 72 12.76 16.98 -4.55
N SER A 73 12.47 15.96 -3.74
CA SER A 73 13.25 14.72 -3.73
C SER A 73 13.26 14.08 -5.12
N SER A 74 14.44 13.81 -5.67
CA SER A 74 14.57 13.15 -6.96
C SER A 74 13.93 11.75 -6.97
N GLU A 75 13.96 11.03 -5.84
CA GLU A 75 13.29 9.73 -5.69
C GLU A 75 11.77 9.85 -5.74
N TRP A 76 11.22 10.92 -5.17
CA TRP A 76 9.79 11.20 -5.22
C TRP A 76 9.35 11.54 -6.64
N VAL A 77 10.11 12.39 -7.35
CA VAL A 77 9.81 12.74 -8.74
C VAL A 77 9.88 11.51 -9.65
N ALA A 78 10.92 10.67 -9.50
CA ALA A 78 11.03 9.42 -10.26
C ALA A 78 9.83 8.49 -10.01
N THR A 79 9.38 8.38 -8.76
CA THR A 79 8.19 7.58 -8.41
C THR A 79 6.92 8.18 -9.02
N ARG A 80 6.78 9.50 -8.98
CA ARG A 80 5.65 10.20 -9.57
C ARG A 80 5.56 9.96 -11.08
N GLN A 81 6.68 10.07 -11.80
CA GLN A 81 6.75 9.79 -13.23
C GLN A 81 6.33 8.35 -13.59
N ARG A 82 6.75 7.36 -12.79
CA ARG A 82 6.32 5.97 -13.01
C ARG A 82 4.81 5.78 -12.80
N ILE A 83 4.25 6.43 -11.79
CA ILE A 83 2.79 6.42 -11.53
C ILE A 83 2.04 7.09 -12.67
N ASP A 84 2.47 8.26 -13.13
CA ASP A 84 1.81 8.95 -14.25
C ASP A 84 1.87 8.10 -15.53
N ALA A 85 3.02 7.46 -15.82
CA ALA A 85 3.16 6.52 -16.92
C ALA A 85 2.25 5.29 -16.77
N ALA A 86 2.11 4.74 -15.57
CA ALA A 86 1.20 3.63 -15.27
C ALA A 86 -0.27 4.04 -15.47
N GLN A 87 -0.64 5.26 -15.07
CA GLN A 87 -1.99 5.80 -15.24
C GLN A 87 -2.33 5.99 -16.72
N LEU A 88 -1.38 6.49 -17.53
CA LEU A 88 -1.55 6.61 -18.99
C LEU A 88 -1.75 5.23 -19.65
N ARG A 89 -0.93 4.23 -19.28
CA ARG A 89 -1.08 2.87 -19.79
C ARG A 89 -2.43 2.24 -19.41
N MET A 90 -2.86 2.42 -18.17
CA MET A 90 -4.17 1.91 -17.70
C MET A 90 -5.32 2.58 -18.46
N ALA A 91 -5.24 3.89 -18.70
CA ALA A 91 -6.28 4.63 -19.42
C ALA A 91 -6.36 4.31 -20.92
N ASP A 92 -5.32 3.70 -21.51
CA ASP A 92 -5.30 3.33 -22.93
C ASP A 92 -6.26 2.15 -23.22
N PRO A 93 -7.31 2.32 -24.05
CA PRO A 93 -8.23 1.26 -24.42
C PRO A 93 -7.57 0.10 -25.21
N ALA A 94 -6.40 0.33 -25.82
CA ALA A 94 -5.62 -0.68 -26.52
C ALA A 94 -4.72 -1.50 -25.58
N SER A 95 -4.50 -1.06 -24.34
CA SER A 95 -3.72 -1.81 -23.36
C SER A 95 -4.43 -3.12 -22.97
N PRO A 96 -3.70 -4.18 -22.59
CA PRO A 96 -4.33 -5.37 -22.03
C PRO A 96 -5.01 -5.08 -20.68
N SER A 97 -6.11 -5.78 -20.42
CA SER A 97 -6.72 -5.84 -19.09
C SER A 97 -5.72 -6.34 -18.06
N ARG A 98 -5.70 -5.72 -16.88
CA ARG A 98 -4.72 -6.02 -15.81
C ARG A 98 -5.38 -6.07 -14.45
N VAL A 99 -5.11 -7.14 -13.70
CA VAL A 99 -5.61 -7.33 -12.32
C VAL A 99 -4.44 -7.53 -11.37
N LEU A 100 -4.40 -6.72 -10.31
CA LEU A 100 -3.45 -6.88 -9.22
C LEU A 100 -4.01 -7.86 -8.19
N LEU A 101 -3.31 -8.95 -7.95
CA LEU A 101 -3.62 -9.97 -6.95
C LEU A 101 -2.75 -9.73 -5.72
N VAL A 102 -3.36 -9.39 -4.58
CA VAL A 102 -2.63 -9.12 -3.33
C VAL A 102 -2.72 -10.33 -2.40
N CYS A 103 -1.58 -10.94 -2.10
CA CYS A 103 -1.48 -11.93 -1.02
C CYS A 103 -1.34 -11.18 0.30
N GLY A 104 -2.39 -11.16 1.12
CA GLY A 104 -2.43 -10.50 2.42
C GLY A 104 -1.75 -11.30 3.56
N SER A 105 -1.20 -12.48 3.27
CA SER A 105 -0.54 -13.33 4.27
C SER A 105 0.78 -12.74 4.73
N ALA A 106 1.10 -12.86 6.02
CA ALA A 106 2.41 -12.50 6.54
C ALA A 106 3.46 -13.63 6.45
N ARG A 107 3.05 -14.82 6.00
CA ARG A 107 3.87 -16.04 6.00
C ARG A 107 3.97 -16.68 4.61
N ASN A 108 5.12 -17.30 4.37
CA ASN A 108 5.43 -18.24 3.30
C ASN A 108 6.39 -19.34 3.83
N ASP A 109 6.77 -20.28 2.98
CA ASP A 109 7.68 -21.38 3.28
C ASP A 109 9.13 -20.96 3.57
N GLY A 110 9.52 -19.74 3.19
CA GLY A 110 10.77 -19.10 3.59
C GLY A 110 10.73 -18.39 4.96
N THR A 111 9.60 -18.43 5.68
CA THR A 111 9.46 -17.83 7.03
C THR A 111 9.37 -18.90 8.12
N CYS A 112 9.35 -18.49 9.40
CA CYS A 112 9.33 -19.42 10.56
C CYS A 112 8.26 -20.54 10.51
N PRO A 113 7.04 -20.31 9.97
CA PRO A 113 6.06 -21.38 9.78
C PRO A 113 6.49 -22.50 8.83
N GLY A 114 7.45 -22.28 7.93
CA GLY A 114 8.02 -23.33 7.06
C GLY A 114 7.07 -23.90 6.00
N GLU A 115 5.88 -23.33 5.83
CA GLU A 115 4.86 -23.79 4.88
C GLU A 115 4.26 -22.61 4.09
N MET A 116 3.90 -22.88 2.84
CA MET A 116 3.13 -21.94 2.03
C MET A 116 1.80 -21.56 2.73
N SER A 117 1.26 -20.38 2.45
CA SER A 117 -0.01 -19.98 3.07
C SER A 117 -1.23 -20.44 2.26
N LYS A 118 -2.33 -20.80 2.94
CA LYS A 118 -3.65 -21.02 2.29
C LYS A 118 -4.07 -19.82 1.42
N THR A 119 -3.72 -18.60 1.85
CA THR A 119 -3.92 -17.36 1.11
C THR A 119 -3.25 -17.38 -0.26
N PHE A 120 -1.97 -17.77 -0.32
CA PHE A 120 -1.24 -17.86 -1.58
C PHE A 120 -1.87 -18.93 -2.49
N ARG A 121 -2.27 -20.08 -1.93
CA ARG A 121 -2.95 -21.16 -2.68
C ARG A 121 -4.27 -20.69 -3.31
N LEU A 122 -5.09 -19.96 -2.57
CA LEU A 122 -6.35 -19.37 -3.07
C LEU A 122 -6.09 -18.27 -4.11
N LEU A 123 -5.02 -17.50 -3.94
CA LEU A 123 -4.60 -16.48 -4.91
C LEU A 123 -4.19 -17.11 -6.23
N GLU A 124 -3.46 -18.22 -6.21
CA GLU A 124 -3.06 -18.94 -7.42
C GLU A 124 -4.28 -19.47 -8.20
N ILE A 125 -5.30 -19.98 -7.51
CA ILE A 125 -6.57 -20.37 -8.15
C ILE A 125 -7.23 -19.18 -8.87
N ALA A 126 -7.25 -18.01 -8.24
CA ALA A 126 -7.77 -16.79 -8.84
C ALA A 126 -6.89 -16.33 -10.02
N ARG A 127 -5.56 -16.42 -9.90
CA ARG A 127 -4.58 -16.09 -10.93
C ARG A 127 -4.81 -16.92 -12.20
N GLU A 128 -4.85 -18.24 -12.06
CA GLU A 128 -5.08 -19.16 -13.18
C GLU A 128 -6.41 -18.86 -13.89
N THR A 129 -7.46 -18.55 -13.12
CA THR A 129 -8.78 -18.21 -13.67
C THR A 129 -8.77 -16.91 -14.47
N LEU A 130 -8.02 -15.90 -14.03
CA LEU A 130 -7.85 -14.63 -14.75
C LEU A 130 -7.02 -14.81 -16.02
N GLU A 131 -5.95 -15.60 -15.97
CA GLU A 131 -5.11 -15.88 -17.13
C GLU A 131 -5.87 -16.64 -18.22
N GLN A 132 -6.73 -17.59 -17.83
CA GLN A 132 -7.65 -18.27 -18.76
C GLN A 132 -8.65 -17.32 -19.41
N ALA A 133 -8.90 -16.15 -18.80
CA ALA A 133 -9.74 -15.09 -19.35
C ALA A 133 -8.93 -14.02 -20.12
N ASP A 134 -7.66 -14.28 -20.45
CA ASP A 134 -6.75 -13.37 -21.16
C ASP A 134 -6.54 -12.03 -20.44
N ILE A 135 -6.56 -12.07 -19.11
CA ILE A 135 -6.26 -10.91 -18.26
C ILE A 135 -4.84 -11.03 -17.72
N GLN A 136 -4.06 -9.96 -17.84
CA GLN A 136 -2.74 -9.91 -17.23
C GLN A 136 -2.85 -9.86 -15.71
N THR A 137 -2.12 -10.75 -15.05
CA THR A 137 -2.07 -10.86 -13.60
C THR A 137 -0.78 -10.22 -13.08
N ASP A 138 -0.89 -9.54 -11.93
CA ASP A 138 0.24 -8.99 -11.20
C ASP A 138 0.17 -9.44 -9.74
N VAL A 139 1.09 -10.28 -9.27
CA VAL A 139 1.02 -10.86 -7.91
C VAL A 139 1.84 -10.05 -6.92
N LEU A 140 1.18 -9.33 -6.02
CA LEU A 140 1.79 -8.60 -4.91
C LEU A 140 1.76 -9.46 -3.66
N ASP A 141 2.85 -10.18 -3.41
CA ASP A 141 2.99 -11.01 -2.22
C ASP A 141 3.55 -10.23 -1.03
N LEU A 142 2.68 -9.90 -0.06
CA LEU A 142 3.09 -9.14 1.13
C LEU A 142 3.84 -9.99 2.15
N SER A 143 3.91 -11.32 1.97
CA SER A 143 4.72 -12.19 2.83
C SER A 143 6.22 -11.93 2.68
N LEU A 144 6.64 -11.32 1.57
CA LEU A 144 8.02 -10.88 1.33
C LEU A 144 8.51 -9.85 2.35
N LEU A 145 7.61 -9.14 3.03
CA LEU A 145 7.97 -8.25 4.14
C LEU A 145 8.51 -9.02 5.36
N SER A 146 8.21 -10.31 5.45
CA SER A 146 8.68 -11.19 6.51
C SER A 146 9.87 -12.06 6.08
N SER A 147 10.00 -12.37 4.78
CA SER A 147 11.03 -13.31 4.27
C SER A 147 12.20 -12.66 3.53
N GLU A 148 12.06 -11.43 3.01
CA GLU A 148 13.12 -10.78 2.24
C GLU A 148 13.93 -9.81 3.09
N TYR A 149 15.26 -9.94 3.03
CA TYR A 149 16.16 -9.04 3.75
C TYR A 149 15.95 -7.59 3.30
N GLY A 150 15.65 -6.72 4.26
CA GLY A 150 15.56 -5.29 4.05
C GLY A 150 14.22 -4.79 3.50
N ARG A 151 13.37 -5.61 2.88
CA ARG A 151 12.08 -5.15 2.33
C ARG A 151 11.12 -4.73 3.44
N LYS A 152 10.65 -3.47 3.43
CA LYS A 152 9.77 -2.92 4.47
C LYS A 152 8.65 -2.09 3.87
N ILE A 153 7.51 -2.05 4.57
CA ILE A 153 6.55 -0.96 4.47
C ILE A 153 6.58 -0.25 5.80
N HIS A 154 7.04 0.99 5.82
CA HIS A 154 7.03 1.77 7.06
C HIS A 154 5.61 2.25 7.39
N PRO A 155 5.24 2.39 8.68
CA PRO A 155 3.89 2.83 9.07
C PRO A 155 3.51 4.20 8.50
N CYS A 156 2.24 4.40 8.19
CA CYS A 156 1.77 5.72 7.77
C CYS A 156 1.94 6.75 8.89
N LYS A 157 2.43 7.95 8.55
CA LYS A 157 2.61 9.06 9.51
C LYS A 157 1.32 9.84 9.79
N GLY A 158 0.20 9.47 9.18
CA GLY A 158 -1.11 10.10 9.42
C GLY A 158 -1.18 11.58 9.02
N CYS A 159 -0.45 12.02 7.98
CA CYS A 159 -0.44 13.43 7.56
C CYS A 159 -1.85 13.97 7.28
N VAL A 160 -2.72 13.12 6.73
CA VAL A 160 -4.14 13.42 6.50
C VAL A 160 -4.87 13.93 7.74
N SER A 161 -4.54 13.41 8.93
CA SER A 161 -5.18 13.81 10.18
C SER A 161 -4.78 15.21 10.65
N THR A 162 -3.81 15.85 9.99
CA THR A 162 -3.50 17.27 10.18
C THR A 162 -4.27 18.15 9.21
N ALA A 163 -4.22 17.79 7.93
CA ALA A 163 -4.99 18.35 6.82
C ALA A 163 -4.79 17.43 5.61
N MET A 164 -5.82 17.22 4.78
CA MET A 164 -5.67 16.32 3.64
C MET A 164 -4.55 16.73 2.67
N PRO A 165 -4.36 18.02 2.31
CA PRO A 165 -3.30 18.43 1.40
C PRO A 165 -1.88 18.24 1.96
N LEU A 166 -1.74 17.95 3.27
CA LEU A 166 -0.45 17.60 3.86
C LEU A 166 -0.04 16.17 3.49
N CYS A 167 -0.99 15.29 3.18
CA CYS A 167 -0.74 13.97 2.61
C CYS A 167 -0.43 14.15 1.13
N ASN A 168 0.70 13.64 0.61
CA ASN A 168 1.03 13.80 -0.81
C ASN A 168 0.78 12.51 -1.59
N TRP A 169 0.45 12.63 -2.87
CA TRP A 169 0.33 11.51 -3.82
C TRP A 169 1.43 11.59 -4.91
N PRO A 170 2.34 10.60 -5.00
CA PRO A 170 2.58 9.52 -4.03
C PRO A 170 3.11 10.05 -2.69
N CYS A 171 3.14 9.20 -1.66
CA CYS A 171 3.54 9.63 -0.34
C CYS A 171 5.01 10.10 -0.28
N SER A 172 5.22 11.38 0.01
CA SER A 172 6.56 11.97 0.17
C SER A 172 7.19 11.75 1.55
N CYS A 173 6.57 11.00 2.46
CA CYS A 173 7.12 10.77 3.81
C CYS A 173 8.35 9.86 3.83
N TYR A 174 8.57 9.12 2.73
CA TYR A 174 9.57 8.07 2.56
C TYR A 174 10.18 8.16 1.15
N PRO A 175 11.41 7.68 0.96
CA PRO A 175 12.33 7.27 2.02
C PRO A 175 12.71 8.46 2.93
N ASN A 176 13.12 8.15 4.15
CA ASN A 176 13.72 9.13 5.05
C ASN A 176 15.10 8.64 5.48
N HIS A 177 16.12 9.13 4.76
CA HIS A 177 17.51 8.71 4.90
C HIS A 177 18.06 9.06 6.29
N ALA A 178 17.71 10.22 6.84
CA ALA A 178 18.09 10.63 8.19
C ALA A 178 17.52 9.74 9.32
N LEU A 179 16.48 8.95 9.04
CA LEU A 179 15.89 8.01 10.00
C LEU A 179 16.14 6.54 9.66
N GLY A 180 16.97 6.24 8.65
CA GLY A 180 17.21 4.86 8.18
C GLY A 180 15.95 4.21 7.59
N GLN A 181 15.00 5.00 7.10
CA GLN A 181 13.75 4.53 6.49
C GLN A 181 13.90 4.45 4.96
N THR A 182 14.93 3.75 4.49
CA THR A 182 15.39 3.77 3.09
C THR A 182 14.90 2.59 2.25
N HIS A 183 14.38 1.54 2.89
CA HIS A 183 13.95 0.31 2.21
C HIS A 183 12.42 0.19 2.09
N ASP A 184 11.76 1.33 1.85
CA ASP A 184 10.30 1.40 1.75
C ASP A 184 9.81 0.88 0.39
N TRP A 185 8.97 -0.15 0.40
CA TRP A 185 8.47 -0.81 -0.81
C TRP A 185 7.27 -0.10 -1.46
N MET A 186 6.71 0.92 -0.80
CA MET A 186 5.46 1.53 -1.28
C MET A 186 5.59 2.23 -2.64
N ALA A 187 6.78 2.70 -3.02
CA ALA A 187 6.99 3.38 -4.30
C ALA A 187 6.62 2.47 -5.49
N GLU A 188 6.98 1.18 -5.43
CA GLU A 188 6.60 0.19 -6.44
C GLU A 188 5.11 -0.19 -6.31
N ILE A 189 4.62 -0.32 -5.08
CA ILE A 189 3.22 -0.69 -4.83
C ILE A 189 2.27 0.37 -5.40
N TYR A 190 2.54 1.66 -5.23
CA TYR A 190 1.72 2.73 -5.80
C TYR A 190 1.61 2.63 -7.32
N GLU A 191 2.72 2.34 -8.01
CA GLU A 191 2.74 2.12 -9.46
C GLU A 191 1.87 0.92 -9.85
N ARG A 192 2.02 -0.21 -9.14
CA ARG A 192 1.28 -1.45 -9.43
C ARG A 192 -0.23 -1.30 -9.23
N TRP A 193 -0.64 -0.61 -8.17
CA TRP A 193 -2.05 -0.25 -7.94
C TRP A 193 -2.57 0.70 -9.02
N THR A 194 -1.75 1.66 -9.47
CA THR A 194 -2.13 2.60 -10.53
C THR A 194 -2.30 1.90 -11.88
N ALA A 195 -1.43 0.95 -12.22
CA ALA A 195 -1.48 0.21 -13.47
C ALA A 195 -2.65 -0.80 -13.57
N ALA A 196 -3.31 -1.13 -12.45
CA ALA A 196 -4.36 -2.14 -12.42
C ALA A 196 -5.75 -1.57 -12.78
N HIS A 197 -6.54 -2.36 -13.51
CA HIS A 197 -7.96 -2.11 -13.78
C HIS A 197 -8.85 -2.67 -12.66
N ALA A 198 -8.39 -3.75 -12.02
CA ALA A 198 -9.00 -4.28 -10.81
C ALA A 198 -7.96 -4.78 -9.82
N VAL A 199 -8.39 -4.93 -8.57
CA VAL A 199 -7.59 -5.52 -7.50
C VAL A 199 -8.37 -6.66 -6.85
N ILE A 200 -7.74 -7.82 -6.66
CA ILE A 200 -8.27 -8.89 -5.81
C ILE A 200 -7.38 -9.00 -4.58
N ILE A 201 -7.97 -8.82 -3.39
CA ILE A 201 -7.26 -9.01 -2.13
C ILE A 201 -7.64 -10.36 -1.55
N VAL A 202 -6.65 -11.24 -1.40
CA VAL A 202 -6.80 -12.53 -0.72
C VAL A 202 -6.15 -12.40 0.64
N SER A 203 -6.92 -12.57 1.72
CA SER A 203 -6.42 -12.32 3.07
C SER A 203 -6.87 -13.39 4.06
N PRO A 204 -5.97 -13.87 4.94
CA PRO A 204 -6.39 -14.51 6.17
C PRO A 204 -6.93 -13.45 7.15
N VAL A 205 -7.50 -13.87 8.26
CA VAL A 205 -7.86 -13.00 9.39
C VAL A 205 -6.93 -13.25 10.56
N TYR A 206 -6.31 -12.19 11.08
CA TYR A 206 -5.54 -12.24 12.32
C TYR A 206 -6.27 -11.43 13.39
N TRP A 207 -6.74 -12.09 14.45
CA TRP A 207 -7.43 -11.44 15.57
C TRP A 207 -8.53 -10.46 15.14
N TYR A 208 -9.46 -10.91 14.29
CA TYR A 208 -10.57 -10.09 13.76
C TYR A 208 -10.14 -8.88 12.90
N GLN A 209 -8.89 -8.86 12.41
CA GLN A 209 -8.32 -7.74 11.66
C GLN A 209 -7.52 -8.22 10.44
N SER A 210 -7.24 -7.28 9.53
CA SER A 210 -6.27 -7.49 8.46
C SER A 210 -4.88 -7.81 9.03
N PRO A 211 -4.13 -8.75 8.43
CA PRO A 211 -2.74 -9.01 8.82
C PRO A 211 -1.88 -7.75 8.76
N SER A 212 -0.88 -7.63 9.64
CA SER A 212 -0.04 -6.43 9.74
C SER A 212 0.59 -5.98 8.41
N PRO A 213 1.15 -6.89 7.56
CA PRO A 213 1.66 -6.50 6.23
C PRO A 213 0.59 -5.86 5.33
N LEU A 214 -0.60 -6.46 5.29
CA LEU A 214 -1.75 -5.91 4.56
C LEU A 214 -2.17 -4.56 5.13
N LYS A 215 -2.29 -4.45 6.45
CA LYS A 215 -2.68 -3.20 7.13
C LYS A 215 -1.69 -2.06 6.90
N LEU A 216 -0.38 -2.35 6.88
CA LEU A 216 0.65 -1.37 6.55
C LEU A 216 0.46 -0.82 5.14
N MET A 217 0.19 -1.67 4.15
CA MET A 217 -0.11 -1.23 2.79
C MET A 217 -1.39 -0.37 2.73
N ILE A 218 -2.48 -0.84 3.36
CA ILE A 218 -3.77 -0.13 3.45
C ILE A 218 -3.56 1.29 4.00
N ASP A 219 -2.88 1.41 5.14
CA ASP A 219 -2.67 2.70 5.80
C ASP A 219 -1.82 3.68 4.97
N ARG A 220 -0.94 3.14 4.13
CA ARG A 220 -0.07 3.92 3.24
C ARG A 220 -0.77 4.30 1.94
N LEU A 221 -1.87 3.64 1.57
CA LEU A 221 -2.73 3.99 0.43
C LEU A 221 -3.70 5.14 0.73
N VAL A 222 -3.80 5.60 1.99
CA VAL A 222 -4.61 6.79 2.33
C VAL A 222 -4.25 8.04 1.51
N CYS A 223 -3.02 8.13 0.99
CA CYS A 223 -2.62 9.21 0.10
C CYS A 223 -3.30 9.18 -1.27
N ALA A 224 -3.79 8.01 -1.71
CA ALA A 224 -4.59 7.87 -2.93
C ALA A 224 -6.01 8.42 -2.77
N ASP A 225 -6.52 8.50 -1.55
CA ASP A 225 -7.82 9.06 -1.21
C ASP A 225 -7.65 10.51 -0.77
N GLY A 226 -7.56 11.45 -1.70
CA GLY A 226 -7.56 12.89 -1.42
C GLY A 226 -6.19 13.55 -1.30
N GLY A 227 -5.09 12.81 -1.38
CA GLY A 227 -3.75 13.37 -1.19
C GLY A 227 -3.37 14.41 -2.26
N ASN A 228 -2.51 15.34 -1.87
CA ASN A 228 -2.02 16.42 -2.72
C ASN A 228 -0.95 15.93 -3.72
N PRO A 229 -1.22 16.00 -5.05
CA PRO A 229 -0.27 15.61 -6.08
C PRO A 229 0.90 16.58 -6.24
N ASP A 230 0.81 17.79 -5.69
CA ASP A 230 1.79 18.87 -5.77
C ASP A 230 2.32 19.22 -4.36
N PRO A 231 3.44 18.60 -3.92
CA PRO A 231 4.03 18.91 -2.62
C PRO A 231 4.46 20.39 -2.46
N THR A 232 4.67 21.12 -3.55
CA THR A 232 5.15 22.50 -3.54
C THR A 232 4.06 23.48 -3.12
N ALA A 233 2.78 23.16 -3.40
CA ALA A 233 1.62 23.94 -2.95
C ALA A 233 1.54 24.09 -1.42
N THR A 234 2.13 23.14 -0.69
CA THR A 234 2.25 23.19 0.78
C THR A 234 3.68 23.43 1.26
N ALA A 235 4.60 23.83 0.38
CA ALA A 235 6.04 23.94 0.63
C ALA A 235 6.60 22.70 1.36
N GLY A 236 6.33 21.52 0.80
CA GLY A 236 6.58 20.24 1.43
C GLY A 236 5.55 19.92 2.50
N LYS A 237 6.00 19.53 3.70
CA LYS A 237 5.13 19.12 4.82
C LYS A 237 4.84 20.27 5.79
N ASN A 238 4.37 21.43 5.31
CA ASN A 238 3.99 22.54 6.17
C ASN A 238 2.51 22.44 6.63
N PRO A 239 2.22 22.22 7.94
CA PRO A 239 0.86 22.08 8.43
C PRO A 239 -0.02 23.32 8.24
N GLY A 240 0.56 24.52 8.38
CA GLY A 240 -0.18 25.78 8.27
C GLY A 240 -0.66 26.02 6.84
N LYS A 241 0.23 25.84 5.86
CA LYS A 241 -0.13 25.94 4.44
C LYS A 241 -1.13 24.87 4.03
N ALA A 242 -0.95 23.63 4.46
CA ALA A 242 -1.88 22.54 4.14
C ALA A 242 -3.29 22.77 4.69
N LYS A 243 -3.42 23.23 5.95
CA LYS A 243 -4.73 23.58 6.53
C LYS A 243 -5.36 24.77 5.82
N ALA A 244 -4.57 25.79 5.46
CA ALA A 244 -5.08 26.94 4.71
C ALA A 244 -5.61 26.51 3.33
N LEU A 245 -4.87 25.63 2.63
CA LEU A 245 -5.28 25.06 1.35
C LEU A 245 -6.55 24.20 1.48
N GLU A 246 -6.68 23.41 2.55
CA GLU A 246 -7.90 22.64 2.80
C GLU A 246 -9.13 23.54 3.03
N MET A 247 -8.98 24.56 3.88
CA MET A 247 -10.05 25.53 4.16
C MET A 247 -10.44 26.39 2.95
N ALA A 248 -9.57 26.49 1.94
CA ALA A 248 -9.87 27.14 0.67
C ALA A 248 -10.76 26.31 -0.27
N GLY A 249 -11.18 25.10 0.16
CA GLY A 249 -12.10 24.24 -0.58
C GLY A 249 -11.40 23.12 -1.33
N TRP A 250 -10.49 22.39 -0.66
CA TRP A 250 -9.84 21.22 -1.25
C TRP A 250 -10.87 20.20 -1.75
N ASP A 251 -10.63 19.67 -2.95
CA ASP A 251 -11.59 18.88 -3.73
C ASP A 251 -11.51 17.37 -3.45
N TYR A 252 -10.53 16.93 -2.65
CA TYR A 252 -10.37 15.55 -2.21
C TYR A 252 -10.25 14.54 -3.38
N PRO A 253 -9.21 14.65 -4.23
CA PRO A 253 -9.08 13.84 -5.44
C PRO A 253 -8.84 12.36 -5.10
N LYS A 254 -9.60 11.47 -5.73
CA LYS A 254 -9.42 10.02 -5.58
C LYS A 254 -8.60 9.45 -6.71
N HIS A 255 -7.29 9.38 -6.50
CA HIS A 255 -6.30 9.03 -7.53
C HIS A 255 -6.47 7.61 -8.08
N LEU A 256 -7.08 6.71 -7.32
CA LEU A 256 -7.30 5.33 -7.73
C LEU A 256 -8.76 4.95 -8.04
N ALA A 257 -9.69 5.92 -8.00
CA ALA A 257 -11.11 5.65 -8.24
C ALA A 257 -11.40 5.06 -9.63
N GLY A 258 -12.52 4.35 -9.76
CA GLY A 258 -12.98 3.74 -11.01
C GLY A 258 -12.42 2.36 -11.31
N ARG A 259 -11.58 1.80 -10.42
CA ARG A 259 -11.07 0.43 -10.52
C ARG A 259 -12.04 -0.56 -9.90
N VAL A 260 -12.08 -1.79 -10.41
CA VAL A 260 -12.91 -2.87 -9.84
C VAL A 260 -12.22 -3.54 -8.65
N TYR A 261 -12.97 -4.14 -7.72
CA TYR A 261 -12.37 -4.99 -6.70
C TYR A 261 -13.08 -6.34 -6.49
N GLY A 262 -12.29 -7.31 -5.99
CA GLY A 262 -12.75 -8.56 -5.40
C GLY A 262 -12.01 -8.87 -4.09
N LEU A 263 -12.63 -9.68 -3.23
CA LEU A 263 -12.12 -10.05 -1.91
C LEU A 263 -12.31 -11.56 -1.70
N ILE A 264 -11.25 -12.20 -1.23
CA ILE A 264 -11.28 -13.57 -0.69
C ILE A 264 -10.73 -13.51 0.73
N VAL A 265 -11.62 -13.54 1.72
CA VAL A 265 -11.25 -13.55 3.13
C VAL A 265 -11.44 -14.95 3.68
N HIS A 266 -10.42 -15.49 4.32
CA HIS A 266 -10.54 -16.80 4.98
C HIS A 266 -10.03 -16.76 6.41
N GLY A 267 -10.50 -17.72 7.20
CA GLY A 267 -10.07 -17.92 8.58
C GLY A 267 -10.39 -19.34 9.02
N ASP A 268 -10.10 -19.64 10.28
CA ASP A 268 -10.28 -20.99 10.80
C ASP A 268 -11.52 -21.09 11.72
N VAL A 269 -11.89 -20.00 12.41
CA VAL A 269 -12.96 -20.03 13.43
C VAL A 269 -13.82 -18.77 13.46
N ALA A 270 -13.22 -17.57 13.42
CA ALA A 270 -13.96 -16.32 13.59
C ALA A 270 -13.33 -15.13 12.84
N GLY A 271 -14.15 -14.13 12.54
CA GLY A 271 -13.72 -12.78 12.15
C GLY A 271 -13.62 -12.51 10.65
N VAL A 272 -14.02 -13.48 9.81
CA VAL A 272 -13.98 -13.35 8.33
C VAL A 272 -14.99 -12.32 7.83
N GLU A 273 -16.19 -12.28 8.39
CA GLU A 273 -17.26 -11.39 7.98
C GLU A 273 -16.91 -9.92 8.29
N GLY A 274 -16.40 -9.66 9.50
CA GLY A 274 -15.98 -8.32 9.93
C GLY A 274 -14.79 -7.79 9.12
N SER A 275 -13.82 -8.66 8.83
CA SER A 275 -12.65 -8.31 8.02
C SER A 275 -13.05 -8.03 6.56
N ARG A 276 -13.89 -8.87 5.95
CA ARG A 276 -14.38 -8.67 4.58
C ARG A 276 -15.18 -7.37 4.46
N ARG A 277 -16.09 -7.08 5.40
CA ARG A 277 -16.84 -5.81 5.42
C ARG A 277 -15.91 -4.61 5.51
N SER A 278 -14.95 -4.63 6.44
CA SER A 278 -14.00 -3.52 6.61
C SER A 278 -13.16 -3.28 5.35
N LEU A 279 -12.72 -4.33 4.65
CA LEU A 279 -12.02 -4.20 3.37
C LEU A 279 -12.92 -3.66 2.26
N SER A 280 -14.18 -4.11 2.20
CA SER A 280 -15.16 -3.62 1.21
C SER A 280 -15.42 -2.12 1.42
N ASP A 281 -15.72 -1.72 2.67
CA ASP A 281 -16.01 -0.33 3.02
C ASP A 281 -14.82 0.59 2.70
N TRP A 282 -13.59 0.12 2.92
CA TRP A 282 -12.39 0.85 2.55
C TRP A 282 -12.27 1.07 1.02
N LEU A 283 -12.50 0.02 0.22
CA LEU A 283 -12.39 0.11 -1.24
C LEU A 283 -13.53 0.95 -1.85
N ASP A 284 -14.76 0.78 -1.36
CA ASP A 284 -15.90 1.63 -1.70
C ASP A 284 -15.60 3.09 -1.34
N TRP A 285 -15.02 3.32 -0.15
CA TRP A 285 -14.59 4.65 0.28
C TRP A 285 -13.52 5.23 -0.65
N MET A 286 -12.58 4.45 -1.18
CA MET A 286 -11.62 4.92 -2.18
C MET A 286 -12.22 5.11 -3.59
N GLY A 287 -13.48 4.75 -3.80
CA GLY A 287 -14.17 4.88 -5.09
C GLY A 287 -13.88 3.74 -6.06
N PHE A 288 -13.53 2.56 -5.55
CA PHE A 288 -13.51 1.35 -6.35
C PHE A 288 -14.94 0.85 -6.60
N ILE A 289 -15.10 0.00 -7.60
CA ILE A 289 -16.37 -0.55 -8.06
C ILE A 289 -16.45 -2.01 -7.60
N ASP A 290 -17.49 -2.33 -6.83
CA ASP A 290 -17.78 -3.70 -6.41
C ASP A 290 -18.09 -4.59 -7.64
N ALA A 291 -17.37 -5.71 -7.79
CA ALA A 291 -17.65 -6.73 -8.81
C ALA A 291 -18.87 -7.62 -8.48
N GLY A 292 -19.60 -7.31 -7.42
CA GLY A 292 -20.85 -7.95 -7.03
C GLY A 292 -20.70 -8.93 -5.88
N ALA A 293 -21.82 -9.51 -5.45
CA ALA A 293 -21.88 -10.38 -4.27
C ALA A 293 -20.93 -11.59 -4.35
N GLN A 294 -20.78 -12.19 -5.53
CA GLN A 294 -19.87 -13.33 -5.74
C GLN A 294 -18.39 -12.94 -5.67
N ALA A 295 -18.05 -11.65 -5.81
CA ALA A 295 -16.69 -11.16 -5.71
C ALA A 295 -16.26 -10.83 -4.28
N ARG A 296 -17.14 -10.97 -3.28
CA ARG A 296 -16.88 -10.66 -1.88
C ARG A 296 -17.06 -11.90 -1.02
N LEU A 297 -16.07 -12.78 -1.07
CA LEU A 297 -16.07 -14.08 -0.39
C LEU A 297 -15.50 -13.97 1.04
N ASP A 298 -16.18 -14.61 1.98
CA ASP A 298 -15.67 -14.89 3.33
C ASP A 298 -16.00 -16.33 3.73
N ARG A 299 -15.00 -17.15 4.10
CA ARG A 299 -15.20 -18.57 4.46
C ARG A 299 -14.27 -19.03 5.57
N TYR A 300 -14.76 -19.98 6.37
CA TYR A 300 -13.89 -20.76 7.26
C TYR A 300 -13.37 -22.00 6.54
N ILE A 301 -12.08 -22.29 6.68
CA ILE A 301 -11.45 -23.49 6.11
C ILE A 301 -11.03 -24.40 7.25
N GLY A 302 -11.67 -25.57 7.36
CA GLY A 302 -11.46 -26.47 8.50
C GLY A 302 -12.04 -25.88 9.79
N TYR A 303 -13.32 -25.48 9.77
CA TYR A 303 -13.98 -24.85 10.90
C TYR A 303 -13.89 -25.69 12.17
N PHE A 304 -13.21 -25.17 13.20
CA PHE A 304 -12.88 -25.88 14.45
C PHE A 304 -12.04 -27.18 14.29
N GLU A 305 -11.49 -27.45 13.11
CA GLU A 305 -10.58 -28.58 12.89
C GLU A 305 -9.15 -28.25 13.38
N PRO A 306 -8.30 -29.26 13.62
CA PRO A 306 -6.90 -29.04 13.97
C PRO A 306 -6.13 -28.26 12.88
N TYR A 307 -5.33 -27.26 13.28
CA TYR A 307 -4.50 -26.49 12.35
C TYR A 307 -3.51 -27.34 11.55
N ALA A 308 -3.05 -28.45 12.11
CA ALA A 308 -2.09 -29.37 11.48
C ALA A 308 -2.62 -29.99 10.17
N SER A 309 -3.94 -30.15 10.02
CA SER A 309 -4.57 -30.66 8.80
C SER A 309 -5.17 -29.55 7.93
N SER A 310 -4.88 -28.27 8.22
CA SER A 310 -5.57 -27.14 7.58
C SER A 310 -5.35 -27.07 6.06
N HIS A 311 -4.23 -27.58 5.56
CA HIS A 311 -3.96 -27.70 4.13
C HIS A 311 -4.80 -28.81 3.49
N ASP A 312 -4.89 -29.98 4.12
CA ASP A 312 -5.76 -31.08 3.66
C ASP A 312 -7.24 -30.69 3.70
N SER A 313 -7.64 -29.85 4.65
CA SER A 313 -9.00 -29.29 4.70
C SER A 313 -9.27 -28.38 3.50
N LEU A 314 -8.31 -27.54 3.08
CA LEU A 314 -8.44 -26.75 1.85
C LEU A 314 -8.48 -27.65 0.60
N ASP A 315 -7.68 -28.71 0.55
CA ASP A 315 -7.60 -29.63 -0.60
C ASP A 315 -8.93 -30.32 -0.87
N ARG A 316 -9.61 -30.74 0.21
CA ARG A 316 -10.92 -31.40 0.14
C ARG A 316 -12.06 -30.42 -0.09
N ASP A 317 -11.89 -29.14 0.25
CA ASP A 317 -12.92 -28.11 0.11
C ASP A 317 -13.00 -27.57 -1.34
N GLN A 318 -13.54 -28.40 -2.21
CA GLN A 318 -13.76 -28.05 -3.62
C GLN A 318 -14.70 -26.84 -3.78
N ALA A 319 -15.62 -26.63 -2.84
CA ALA A 319 -16.54 -25.50 -2.87
C ALA A 319 -15.80 -24.19 -2.65
N MET A 320 -14.94 -24.09 -1.62
CA MET A 320 -14.11 -22.91 -1.39
C MET A 320 -13.20 -22.60 -2.59
N GLN A 321 -12.61 -23.64 -3.19
CA GLN A 321 -11.78 -23.47 -4.39
C GLN A 321 -12.59 -22.92 -5.57
N GLU A 322 -13.81 -23.42 -5.79
CA GLU A 322 -14.68 -22.93 -6.86
C GLU A 322 -15.23 -21.53 -6.59
N GLU A 323 -15.51 -21.20 -5.33
CA GLU A 323 -15.86 -19.84 -4.92
C GLU A 323 -14.71 -18.85 -5.16
N ALA A 324 -13.45 -19.25 -4.94
CA ALA A 324 -12.29 -18.45 -5.31
C ALA A 324 -12.20 -18.21 -6.83
N ARG A 325 -12.51 -19.22 -7.65
CA ARG A 325 -12.63 -19.05 -9.12
C ARG A 325 -13.77 -18.10 -9.47
N ASN A 326 -14.91 -18.20 -8.79
CA ASN A 326 -16.07 -17.31 -9.03
C ASN A 326 -15.74 -15.86 -8.72
N VAL A 327 -14.98 -15.57 -7.66
CA VAL A 327 -14.48 -14.21 -7.40
C VAL A 327 -13.67 -13.69 -8.59
N ALA A 328 -12.73 -14.49 -9.10
CA ALA A 328 -11.93 -14.12 -10.26
C ALA A 328 -12.77 -13.91 -11.54
N ARG A 329 -13.75 -14.78 -11.80
CA ARG A 329 -14.67 -14.65 -12.96
C ARG A 329 -15.53 -13.40 -12.86
N ALA A 330 -16.06 -13.09 -11.68
CA ALA A 330 -16.87 -11.89 -11.45
C ALA A 330 -16.05 -10.61 -11.68
N VAL A 331 -14.80 -10.60 -11.21
CA VAL A 331 -13.86 -9.49 -11.45
C VAL A 331 -13.50 -9.39 -12.93
N ALA A 332 -13.22 -10.52 -13.61
CA ALA A 332 -12.91 -10.53 -15.04
C ALA A 332 -14.04 -9.94 -15.88
N GLN A 333 -15.28 -10.37 -15.65
CA GLN A 333 -16.47 -9.82 -16.31
C GLN A 333 -16.61 -8.31 -16.03
N SER A 334 -16.44 -7.90 -14.78
CA SER A 334 -16.52 -6.49 -14.39
C SER A 334 -15.42 -5.65 -15.06
N VAL A 335 -14.21 -6.18 -15.25
CA VAL A 335 -13.14 -5.48 -16.00
C VAL A 335 -13.51 -5.32 -17.47
N VAL A 336 -14.12 -6.31 -18.11
CA VAL A 336 -14.62 -6.18 -19.49
C VAL A 336 -15.66 -5.07 -19.59
N GLU A 337 -16.63 -5.04 -18.67
CA GLU A 337 -17.65 -3.99 -18.61
C GLU A 337 -17.06 -2.60 -18.31
N LEU A 338 -16.06 -2.53 -17.44
CA LEU A 338 -15.31 -1.31 -17.12
C LEU A 338 -14.63 -0.77 -18.38
N ARG A 339 -13.86 -1.61 -19.07
CA ARG A 339 -13.09 -1.23 -20.27
C ARG A 339 -13.99 -0.86 -21.45
N ALA A 340 -15.18 -1.42 -21.52
CA ALA A 340 -16.19 -1.01 -22.48
C ALA A 340 -16.93 0.28 -22.10
N GLY A 341 -16.61 0.89 -20.96
CA GLY A 341 -17.26 2.11 -20.45
C GLY A 341 -18.69 1.89 -19.92
N ARG A 342 -19.17 0.64 -19.89
CA ARG A 342 -20.56 0.32 -19.50
C ARG A 342 -20.80 0.48 -18.01
N LEU A 343 -19.81 0.15 -17.17
CA LEU A 343 -19.92 0.40 -15.72
C LEU A 343 -19.99 1.90 -15.40
N GLN A 344 -19.21 2.72 -16.10
CA GLN A 344 -19.21 4.16 -15.90
C GLN A 344 -20.54 4.80 -16.35
N ALA A 345 -21.14 4.27 -17.44
CA ALA A 345 -22.38 4.80 -18.02
C ALA A 345 -23.60 4.63 -17.11
N VAL A 346 -23.64 3.56 -16.31
CA VAL A 346 -24.76 3.27 -15.41
C VAL A 346 -24.60 3.87 -14.01
N GLN A 347 -23.41 4.40 -13.68
CA GLN A 347 -23.20 5.06 -12.39
C GLN A 347 -23.84 6.45 -12.37
N PRO A 348 -24.64 6.77 -11.34
CA PRO A 348 -25.30 8.06 -11.27
C PRO A 348 -24.25 9.16 -11.01
N LYS A 349 -24.28 10.22 -11.82
CA LYS A 349 -23.45 11.42 -11.62
C LYS A 349 -24.04 12.27 -10.49
N LEU A 350 -23.69 11.91 -9.26
CA LEU A 350 -24.15 12.62 -8.06
C LEU A 350 -23.00 13.42 -7.46
N SER A 351 -23.25 14.70 -7.17
CA SER A 351 -22.36 15.49 -6.33
C SER A 351 -22.39 14.92 -4.91
N ARG A 352 -21.22 14.72 -4.29
CA ARG A 352 -21.14 14.36 -2.88
C ARG A 352 -21.45 15.60 -2.03
N PRO A 353 -22.56 15.65 -1.27
CA PRO A 353 -22.89 16.83 -0.47
C PRO A 353 -21.89 17.04 0.68
N ARG A 354 -21.21 15.96 1.09
CA ARG A 354 -20.14 15.94 2.07
C ARG A 354 -18.95 15.24 1.41
N PRO A 355 -18.09 15.98 0.69
CA PRO A 355 -16.89 15.41 0.10
C PRO A 355 -15.91 14.96 1.20
N LYS A 356 -16.02 15.56 2.40
CA LYS A 356 -15.54 15.08 3.69
C LYS A 356 -16.36 15.59 4.86
#